data_AF-A0A7V2APQ5-F1
#
_entry.id   AF-A0A7V2APQ5-F1
#
_cell.length_a   1.000
_cell.length_b   1.000
_cell.length_c   1.000
_cell.angle_alpha   90.00
_cell.angle_beta   90.00
_cell.angle_gamma   90.00
#
_symmetry.space_group_name_H-M   'P 1'
#
loop_
_entity.id
_entity.type
_entity.pdbx_description
1 polymer ?
#
loop_
_entity_poly.entity_id
_entity_poly.type
_entity_poly.pdbx_seq_one_letter_code
_entity_poly.pdbx_strand_id
1 'polypeptide(L)'
;MSNPENITYIRHTGYSLQGTKGCHEAPRSLGDDHKIWLEDFRQEGRGAEWRSLKDFPEYLPDIYKKNMPDEISKAGHWGSDFFIVKDFADAVLKGVRPYIDVYEACEWTAVALLSELSVMNNGKIMDMPDFRKTRHYKDQVIRL
;
A
#
# COMPACT_ATOMS: atom_id res chain seq x y z
N MET A 1 -30.29 16.88 -13.12
CA MET A 1 -28.95 16.71 -13.72
C MET A 1 -27.95 17.34 -12.78
N SER A 2 -27.16 16.55 -12.06
CA SER A 2 -26.19 17.04 -11.07
C SER A 2 -24.93 17.55 -11.76
N ASN A 3 -24.47 18.74 -11.36
CA ASN A 3 -23.26 19.40 -11.85
C ASN A 3 -22.00 18.61 -11.39
N PRO A 4 -21.12 18.16 -12.31
CA PRO A 4 -19.93 17.36 -11.96
C PRO A 4 -18.84 18.12 -11.19
N GLU A 5 -18.97 19.44 -11.01
CA GLU A 5 -17.94 20.31 -10.42
C GLU A 5 -17.85 20.28 -8.86
N ASN A 6 -18.74 19.56 -8.16
CA ASN A 6 -18.81 19.56 -6.68
C ASN A 6 -18.61 18.17 -6.05
N ILE A 7 -17.71 17.35 -6.58
CA ILE A 7 -17.28 16.13 -5.88
C ILE A 7 -16.18 16.51 -4.89
N THR A 8 -16.58 16.79 -3.64
CA THR A 8 -15.61 16.80 -2.53
C THR A 8 -15.14 15.37 -2.31
N TYR A 9 -13.99 15.01 -2.88
CA TYR A 9 -13.32 13.75 -2.55
C TYR A 9 -12.86 13.82 -1.09
N ILE A 10 -13.62 13.22 -0.18
CA ILE A 10 -13.08 12.84 1.12
C ILE A 10 -12.05 11.74 0.81
N ARG A 11 -10.76 12.10 0.82
CA ARG A 11 -9.68 11.12 0.69
C ARG A 11 -9.72 10.21 1.92
N HIS A 12 -10.32 9.04 1.77
CA HIS A 12 -10.36 8.01 2.80
C HIS A 12 -9.33 6.93 2.46
N THR A 13 -8.05 7.19 2.77
CA THR A 13 -7.02 6.14 2.72
C THR A 13 -7.04 5.36 4.03
N GLY A 14 -7.81 4.27 4.07
CA GLY A 14 -7.85 3.35 5.21
C GLY A 14 -6.93 2.15 4.97
N TYR A 15 -5.80 2.10 5.65
CA TYR A 15 -4.90 0.95 5.62
C TYR A 15 -5.24 -0.03 6.74
N SER A 16 -5.29 -1.33 6.43
CA SER A 16 -5.39 -2.38 7.44
C SER A 16 -4.49 -3.56 7.06
N LEU A 17 -3.87 -4.18 8.06
CA LEU A 17 -3.07 -5.39 7.91
C LEU A 17 -3.47 -6.35 9.01
N GLN A 18 -3.84 -7.58 8.67
CA GLN A 18 -4.28 -8.57 9.65
C GLN A 18 -3.61 -9.92 9.39
N GLY A 19 -3.06 -10.50 10.46
CA GLY A 19 -2.49 -11.84 10.46
C GLY A 19 -2.92 -12.60 11.72
N THR A 20 -2.36 -13.81 11.90
CA THR A 20 -2.72 -14.68 13.04
C THR A 20 -2.21 -14.17 14.38
N LYS A 21 -1.16 -13.32 14.38
CA LYS A 21 -0.49 -12.81 15.59
C LYS A 21 -0.56 -11.30 15.76
N GLY A 22 -1.31 -10.62 14.91
CA GLY A 22 -1.39 -9.16 14.97
C GLY A 22 -2.36 -8.56 13.97
N CYS A 23 -2.75 -7.33 14.25
CA CYS A 23 -3.58 -6.52 13.37
C CYS A 23 -3.16 -5.05 13.48
N HIS A 24 -3.23 -4.31 12.38
CA HIS A 24 -3.03 -2.87 12.33
C HIS A 24 -4.21 -2.23 11.58
N GLU A 25 -4.67 -1.08 12.08
CA GLU A 25 -5.62 -0.20 11.41
C GLU A 25 -5.12 1.24 11.45
N ALA A 26 -5.10 1.90 10.28
CA ALA A 26 -4.85 3.33 10.17
C ALA A 26 -6.08 4.16 10.58
N PRO A 27 -5.90 5.44 10.92
CA PRO A 27 -7.00 6.34 11.25
C PRO A 27 -8.10 6.34 10.19
N ARG A 28 -9.36 6.14 10.60
CA ARG A 28 -10.53 6.22 9.70
C ARG A 28 -11.45 7.41 9.99
N SER A 29 -11.24 8.13 11.08
CA SER A 29 -12.09 9.26 11.48
C SER A 29 -11.30 10.38 12.13
N LEU A 30 -11.95 11.52 12.36
CA LEU A 30 -11.38 12.67 13.05
C LEU A 30 -10.96 12.28 14.47
N GLY A 31 -9.69 12.52 14.79
CA GLY A 31 -9.10 12.22 16.09
C GLY A 31 -8.70 10.76 16.29
N ASP A 32 -8.79 9.93 15.26
CA ASP A 32 -8.33 8.54 15.31
C ASP A 32 -6.80 8.45 15.18
N ASP A 33 -6.18 7.45 15.82
CA ASP A 33 -4.73 7.19 15.74
C ASP A 33 -4.44 5.87 15.02
N HIS A 34 -3.19 5.68 14.59
CA HIS A 34 -2.73 4.40 14.08
C HIS A 34 -2.74 3.36 15.22
N LYS A 35 -3.49 2.27 15.03
CA LYS A 35 -3.67 1.24 16.04
C LYS A 35 -2.96 -0.03 15.62
N ILE A 36 -2.39 -0.71 16.60
CA ILE A 36 -1.80 -2.03 16.42
C ILE A 36 -2.17 -2.94 17.60
N TRP A 37 -2.47 -4.19 17.30
CA TRP A 37 -2.55 -5.28 18.27
C TRP A 37 -1.51 -6.33 17.88
N LEU A 38 -0.81 -6.86 18.89
CA LEU A 38 0.23 -7.87 18.73
C LEU A 38 0.07 -8.92 19.84
N GLU A 39 0.11 -10.20 19.47
CA GLU A 39 -0.05 -11.34 20.39
C GLU A 39 0.95 -11.29 21.55
N ASP A 40 2.21 -10.92 21.27
CA ASP A 40 3.30 -10.90 22.24
C ASP A 40 3.08 -9.91 23.40
N PHE A 41 2.20 -8.93 23.22
CA PHE A 41 1.88 -7.92 24.24
C PHE A 41 0.54 -8.21 24.95
N ARG A 42 -0.08 -9.36 24.67
CA ARG A 42 -1.32 -9.77 25.33
C ARG A 42 -1.04 -10.09 26.80
N GLN A 43 -1.83 -9.49 27.69
CA GLN A 43 -1.82 -9.81 29.11
C GLN A 43 -2.73 -11.00 29.41
N GLU A 44 -2.26 -11.92 30.25
CA GLU A 44 -3.06 -13.06 30.69
C GLU A 44 -4.35 -12.60 31.39
N GLY A 45 -5.46 -13.28 31.12
CA GLY A 45 -6.78 -12.90 31.63
C GLY A 45 -7.41 -11.68 30.92
N ARG A 46 -6.74 -11.06 29.94
CA ARG A 46 -7.30 -9.98 29.12
C ARG A 46 -7.55 -10.39 27.67
N GLY A 47 -8.51 -9.70 27.04
CA GLY A 47 -8.79 -9.79 25.61
C GLY A 47 -7.72 -9.10 24.75
N ALA A 48 -7.96 -9.03 23.43
CA ALA A 48 -7.10 -8.25 22.54
C ALA A 48 -7.25 -6.75 22.85
N GLU A 49 -6.12 -6.07 23.12
CA GLU A 49 -6.08 -4.65 23.43
C GLU A 49 -5.31 -3.88 22.35
N TRP A 50 -5.95 -2.88 21.75
CA TRP A 50 -5.29 -1.99 20.79
C TRP A 50 -4.28 -1.08 21.51
N ARG A 51 -3.15 -0.83 20.86
CA ARG A 51 -2.12 0.11 21.28
C ARG A 51 -1.84 1.13 20.17
N SER A 52 -1.25 2.27 20.51
CA SER A 52 -0.79 3.20 19.49
C SER A 52 0.39 2.58 18.74
N LEU A 53 0.42 2.70 17.41
CA LEU A 53 1.57 2.29 16.60
C LEU A 53 2.85 3.04 17.01
N LYS A 54 2.71 4.25 17.58
CA LYS A 54 3.82 5.09 18.06
C LYS A 54 4.57 4.47 19.24
N ASP A 55 3.98 3.50 19.94
CA ASP A 55 4.63 2.78 21.03
C ASP A 55 5.78 1.86 20.56
N PHE A 56 5.94 1.68 19.24
CA PHE A 56 6.82 0.68 18.63
C PHE A 56 7.88 1.29 17.68
N PRO A 57 8.59 2.38 18.06
CA PRO A 57 9.55 3.04 17.18
C PRO A 57 10.76 2.17 16.81
N GLU A 58 11.06 1.14 17.59
CA GLU A 58 12.15 0.20 17.35
C GLU A 58 11.99 -0.54 16.01
N TYR A 59 10.75 -0.79 15.56
CA TYR A 59 10.46 -1.49 14.31
C TYR A 59 10.56 -0.60 13.06
N LEU A 60 10.65 0.73 13.22
CA LEU A 60 10.84 1.61 12.08
C LEU A 60 12.25 1.41 11.48
N PRO A 61 12.40 1.09 10.18
CA PRO A 61 13.70 0.84 9.58
C PRO A 61 14.64 2.06 9.68
N ASP A 62 15.93 1.77 9.84
CA ASP A 62 16.99 2.76 10.03
C ASP A 62 17.06 3.83 8.94
N ILE A 63 16.74 3.46 7.69
CA ILE A 63 16.75 4.39 6.57
C ILE A 63 15.74 5.52 6.78
N TYR A 64 14.58 5.24 7.37
CA TYR A 64 13.56 6.25 7.66
C TYR A 64 13.86 7.04 8.92
N LYS A 65 14.49 6.41 9.93
CA LYS A 65 14.97 7.11 11.13
C LYS A 65 16.07 8.14 10.82
N LYS A 66 17.03 7.76 9.96
CA LYS A 66 18.24 8.55 9.68
C LYS A 66 18.06 9.58 8.57
N ASN A 67 17.19 9.31 7.59
CA ASN A 67 17.04 10.15 6.40
C ASN A 67 15.72 10.95 6.36
N MET A 68 15.19 11.31 7.52
CA MET A 68 14.00 12.17 7.60
C MET A 68 14.28 13.48 8.38
N PRO A 69 15.18 14.37 7.89
CA PRO A 69 15.26 15.75 8.38
C PRO A 69 13.92 16.49 8.21
N ASP A 70 13.73 17.56 8.99
CA ASP A 70 12.53 18.40 8.97
C ASP A 70 12.15 18.94 7.58
N GLU A 71 13.14 19.16 6.71
CA GLU A 71 12.90 19.62 5.35
C GLU A 71 12.29 18.52 4.47
N ILE A 72 12.71 17.27 4.66
CA ILE A 72 12.18 16.12 3.92
C ILE A 72 10.80 15.76 4.44
N SER A 73 10.58 15.75 5.76
CA SER A 73 9.28 15.40 6.35
C SER A 73 8.14 16.35 5.94
N LYS A 74 8.47 17.59 5.56
CA LYS A 74 7.54 18.62 5.09
C LYS A 74 7.37 18.65 3.56
N ALA A 75 8.15 17.87 2.81
CA ALA A 75 8.11 17.86 1.36
C ALA A 75 7.11 16.81 0.82
N GLY A 76 6.46 17.12 -0.31
CA GLY A 76 5.56 16.18 -1.01
C GLY A 76 4.45 15.62 -0.11
N HIS A 77 4.20 14.32 -0.22
CA HIS A 77 3.28 13.57 0.64
C HIS A 77 3.98 13.12 1.95
N TRP A 78 4.23 14.06 2.87
CA TRP A 78 4.85 13.80 4.19
C TRP A 78 6.26 13.20 4.14
N GLY A 79 7.03 13.55 3.11
CA GLY A 79 8.39 13.08 2.87
C GLY A 79 8.51 11.71 2.20
N SER A 80 7.40 11.00 1.98
CA SER A 80 7.45 9.67 1.33
C SER A 80 7.97 9.74 -0.11
N ASP A 81 7.61 10.78 -0.88
CA ASP A 81 8.02 10.98 -2.27
C ASP A 81 9.55 11.03 -2.44
N PHE A 82 10.28 11.56 -1.44
CA PHE A 82 11.74 11.59 -1.44
C PHE A 82 12.34 10.18 -1.53
N PHE A 83 11.81 9.24 -0.74
CA PHE A 83 12.32 7.87 -0.71
C PHE A 83 12.06 7.16 -2.04
N ILE A 84 10.92 7.40 -2.68
CA ILE A 84 10.61 6.83 -4.00
C ILE A 84 11.64 7.28 -5.05
N VAL A 85 11.91 8.58 -5.14
CA VAL A 85 12.87 9.13 -6.10
C VAL A 85 14.29 8.67 -5.77
N LYS A 86 14.66 8.66 -4.48
CA LYS A 86 15.96 8.19 -4.03
C LYS A 86 16.18 6.71 -4.37
N ASP A 87 15.18 5.86 -4.14
CA ASP A 87 15.27 4.42 -4.43
C ASP A 87 15.39 4.16 -5.94
N PHE A 88 14.69 4.93 -6.77
CA PHE A 88 14.87 4.90 -8.22
C PHE A 88 16.29 5.30 -8.63
N ALA A 89 16.80 6.43 -8.10
CA ALA A 89 18.15 6.90 -8.40
C ALA A 89 19.21 5.88 -7.94
N ASP A 90 19.03 5.27 -6.77
CA ASP A 90 19.92 4.23 -6.25
C ASP A 90 19.91 2.99 -7.14
N ALA A 91 18.74 2.55 -7.62
CA ALA A 91 18.65 1.43 -8.56
C ALA A 91 19.46 1.68 -9.84
N VAL A 92 19.35 2.90 -10.40
CA VAL A 92 20.09 3.29 -11.61
C VAL A 92 21.58 3.43 -11.36
N LEU A 93 21.97 4.15 -10.31
CA LEU A 93 23.37 4.54 -10.06
C LEU A 93 24.19 3.41 -9.44
N LYS A 94 23.57 2.56 -8.62
CA LYS A 94 24.26 1.48 -7.87
C LYS A 94 24.01 0.09 -8.47
N GLY A 95 23.14 -0.01 -9.48
CA GLY A 95 22.78 -1.29 -10.09
C GLY A 95 22.06 -2.25 -9.14
N VAL A 96 21.36 -1.72 -8.13
CA VAL A 96 20.55 -2.53 -7.20
C VAL A 96 19.16 -2.77 -7.79
N ARG A 97 18.56 -3.92 -7.51
CA ARG A 97 17.19 -4.21 -7.96
C ARG A 97 16.21 -3.24 -7.28
N PRO A 98 15.32 -2.59 -8.02
CA PRO A 98 14.27 -1.77 -7.40
C PRO A 98 13.33 -2.65 -6.55
N TYR A 99 12.72 -2.07 -5.52
CA TYR A 99 11.75 -2.77 -4.67
C TYR A 99 10.48 -3.19 -5.42
N ILE A 100 10.13 -2.46 -6.48
CA ILE A 100 9.03 -2.77 -7.38
C ILE A 100 9.63 -2.86 -8.78
N ASP A 101 9.68 -4.06 -9.34
CA ASP A 101 10.16 -4.26 -10.71
C ASP A 101 9.06 -4.10 -11.75
N VAL A 102 9.41 -4.26 -13.02
CA VAL A 102 8.48 -4.09 -14.15
C VAL A 102 7.31 -5.07 -14.09
N TYR A 103 7.52 -6.30 -13.59
CA TYR A 103 6.48 -7.31 -13.53
C TYR A 103 5.49 -6.98 -12.40
N GLU A 104 5.99 -6.59 -11.23
CA GLU A 104 5.15 -6.12 -10.12
C GLU A 104 4.36 -4.87 -10.51
N ALA A 105 5.00 -3.92 -11.21
CA ALA A 105 4.31 -2.73 -11.72
C ALA A 105 3.19 -3.08 -12.72
N CYS A 106 3.44 -4.03 -13.64
CA CYS A 106 2.41 -4.53 -14.55
C CYS A 106 1.25 -5.19 -13.80
N GLU A 107 1.53 -5.96 -12.76
CA GLU A 107 0.48 -6.58 -11.95
C GLU A 107 -0.39 -5.53 -11.25
N TRP A 108 0.22 -4.55 -10.60
CA TRP A 108 -0.54 -3.51 -9.90
C TRP A 108 -1.38 -2.67 -10.87
N THR A 109 -0.84 -2.39 -12.06
CA THR A 109 -1.57 -1.70 -13.13
C THR A 109 -2.74 -2.54 -13.65
N ALA A 110 -2.53 -3.84 -13.85
CA ALA A 110 -3.56 -4.72 -14.38
C ALA A 110 -4.76 -4.85 -13.42
N VAL A 111 -4.57 -4.78 -12.10
CA VAL A 111 -5.69 -4.76 -11.14
C VAL A 111 -6.69 -3.64 -11.46
N ALA A 112 -6.22 -2.43 -11.77
CA ALA A 112 -7.09 -1.31 -12.13
C ALA A 112 -7.90 -1.62 -13.40
N LEU A 113 -7.23 -2.06 -14.47
CA LEU A 113 -7.85 -2.37 -15.76
C LEU A 113 -8.84 -3.54 -15.67
N LEU A 114 -8.46 -4.61 -14.96
CA LEU A 114 -9.32 -5.77 -14.73
C LEU A 114 -10.53 -5.42 -13.87
N SER A 115 -10.40 -4.48 -12.93
CA SER A 115 -11.53 -4.02 -12.12
C SER A 115 -12.59 -3.31 -12.95
N GLU A 116 -12.19 -2.48 -13.93
CA GLU A 116 -13.13 -1.85 -14.86
C GLU A 116 -13.86 -2.89 -15.69
N LEU A 117 -13.13 -3.87 -16.24
CA LEU A 117 -13.73 -4.98 -16.97
C LEU A 117 -14.68 -5.81 -16.10
N SER A 118 -14.33 -6.06 -14.83
CA SER A 118 -15.21 -6.75 -13.88
C SER A 118 -16.52 -5.99 -13.68
N VAL A 119 -16.46 -4.68 -13.45
CA VAL A 119 -17.65 -3.83 -13.29
C VAL A 119 -18.52 -3.86 -14.55
N MET A 120 -17.92 -3.74 -15.73
CA MET A 120 -18.62 -3.81 -17.02
C MET A 120 -19.26 -5.18 -17.29
N ASN A 121 -18.82 -6.23 -16.59
CA ASN A 121 -19.33 -7.58 -16.70
C ASN A 121 -20.01 -8.04 -15.40
N ASN A 122 -20.71 -7.11 -14.73
CA ASN A 122 -21.57 -7.38 -13.57
C ASN A 122 -20.84 -8.06 -12.39
N GLY A 123 -19.60 -7.63 -12.13
CA GLY A 123 -18.76 -8.12 -11.05
C GLY A 123 -18.14 -9.49 -11.30
N LYS A 124 -18.00 -9.91 -12.58
CA LYS A 124 -17.35 -11.18 -12.93
C LYS A 124 -15.92 -11.22 -12.39
N ILE A 125 -15.50 -12.40 -11.93
CA ILE A 125 -14.09 -12.67 -11.57
C ILE A 125 -13.24 -12.62 -12.83
N MET A 126 -12.11 -11.90 -12.75
CA MET A 126 -11.18 -11.72 -13.86
C MET A 126 -9.87 -12.44 -13.57
N ASP A 127 -9.40 -13.26 -14.52
CA ASP A 127 -8.13 -13.94 -14.39
C ASP A 127 -6.97 -12.95 -14.53
N MET A 128 -6.01 -13.03 -13.60
CA MET A 128 -4.82 -12.21 -13.61
C MET A 128 -3.78 -12.74 -14.62
N PRO A 129 -3.27 -11.92 -15.55
CA PRO A 129 -2.19 -12.33 -16.45
C PRO A 129 -0.91 -12.67 -15.67
N ASP A 130 -0.18 -13.70 -16.12
CA ASP A 130 1.14 -14.05 -15.60
C ASP A 130 2.22 -13.33 -16.39
N PHE A 131 2.65 -12.17 -15.90
CA PHE A 131 3.66 -11.33 -16.55
C PHE A 131 5.09 -11.89 -16.47
N ARG A 132 5.36 -12.83 -15.55
CA ARG A 132 6.72 -13.36 -15.31
C ARG A 132 7.06 -14.54 -16.20
N LYS A 133 6.06 -15.27 -16.69
CA LYS A 133 6.28 -16.33 -17.68
C LYS A 133 6.24 -15.75 -19.08
N THR A 134 7.17 -16.22 -19.92
CA THR A 134 7.12 -16.00 -21.37
C THR A 134 6.04 -16.89 -22.01
N ARG A 135 4.77 -16.65 -21.67
CA ARG A 135 3.64 -17.15 -22.45
C ARG A 135 3.43 -16.21 -23.63
N HIS A 136 3.22 -16.77 -24.81
CA HIS A 136 2.94 -15.96 -25.98
C HIS A 136 1.68 -15.12 -25.69
N TYR A 137 1.61 -13.85 -26.11
CA TYR A 137 0.49 -12.96 -25.75
C TYR A 137 -0.89 -13.53 -26.16
N LYS A 138 -0.92 -14.34 -27.22
CA LYS A 138 -2.11 -15.09 -27.68
C LYS A 138 -2.65 -16.09 -26.65
N ASP A 139 -1.80 -16.54 -25.73
CA ASP A 139 -2.17 -17.47 -24.65
C ASP A 139 -2.65 -16.72 -23.40
N GLN A 140 -2.56 -15.38 -23.39
CA GLN A 140 -2.94 -14.50 -22.28
C GLN A 140 -4.22 -13.72 -22.60
N VAL A 141 -5.17 -14.35 -23.30
CA VAL A 141 -6.44 -13.73 -23.67
C VAL A 141 -7.43 -13.81 -22.52
N ILE A 142 -7.91 -12.66 -22.08
CA ILE A 142 -9.00 -12.55 -21.09
C ILE A 142 -10.32 -12.94 -21.74
N ARG A 143 -11.07 -13.84 -21.11
CA ARG A 143 -12.38 -14.32 -21.60
C ARG A 143 -13.51 -13.73 -20.75
N LEU A 144 -14.29 -12.84 -21.36
CA LEU A 144 -15.47 -12.21 -20.77
C LEU A 144 -16.70 -13.11 -20.83
#